data_AF-A0A956EE06-F1
#
_entry.id   AF-A0A956EE06-F1
#
_cell.length_a   1.000
_cell.length_b   1.000
_cell.length_c   1.000
_cell.angle_alpha   90.00
_cell.angle_beta   90.00
_cell.angle_gamma   90.00
#
_symmetry.space_group_name_H-M   'P 1'
#
loop_
_entity.id
_entity.type
_entity.pdbx_description
1 polymer ?
#
loop_
_entity_poly.entity_id
_entity_poly.type
_entity_poly.pdbx_seq_one_letter_code
_entity_poly.pdbx_strand_id
1 'polypeptide(L)'
;MSRPTIRTLMIDGVTYAWHRAHTHVEVNGERRCVERVSAWIEGSRGASLIVRLHQGQGGHTAAGSGWGGFDGGVLMGRAEYNLNRPAVVAALIRAALARGWAPREGRGLEIDDGFALLVAGRAPTGR
;
A
#
# COMPACT_ATOMS: atom_id res chain seq x y z
N MET A 1 11.57 11.85 13.49
CA MET A 1 10.57 11.12 12.68
C MET A 1 9.47 10.64 13.61
N SER A 2 8.22 11.03 13.37
CA SER A 2 7.07 10.55 14.17
C SER A 2 6.91 9.04 14.02
N ARG A 3 6.51 8.35 15.09
CA ARG A 3 6.19 6.92 15.02
C ARG A 3 5.06 6.71 14.00
N PRO A 4 5.14 5.70 13.12
CA PRO A 4 4.09 5.45 12.15
C PRO A 4 2.78 5.12 12.88
N THR A 5 1.68 5.75 12.46
CA THR A 5 0.35 5.44 12.98
C THR A 5 -0.05 4.05 12.48
N ILE A 6 -0.04 3.08 13.40
CA ILE A 6 -0.51 1.72 13.14
C ILE A 6 -2.04 1.74 13.24
N ARG A 7 -2.70 1.16 12.24
CA ARG A 7 -4.14 1.00 12.14
C ARG A 7 -4.47 -0.49 12.03
N THR A 8 -5.69 -0.87 12.35
CA THR A 8 -6.15 -2.26 12.23
C THR A 8 -7.37 -2.34 11.33
N LEU A 9 -7.58 -3.51 10.73
CA LEU A 9 -8.80 -3.87 10.00
C LEU A 9 -9.00 -5.38 10.07
N MET A 10 -10.25 -5.83 9.98
CA MET A 10 -10.60 -7.26 10.00
C MET A 10 -10.95 -7.73 8.58
N ILE A 11 -10.35 -8.85 8.15
CA ILE A 11 -10.65 -9.53 6.89
C ILE A 11 -10.90 -11.00 7.21
N ASP A 12 -12.09 -11.48 6.87
CA ASP A 12 -12.46 -12.90 6.96
C ASP A 12 -12.13 -13.52 8.33
N GLY A 13 -12.42 -12.76 9.41
CA GLY A 13 -12.20 -13.17 10.80
C GLY A 13 -10.77 -13.01 11.32
N VAL A 14 -9.87 -12.40 10.54
CA VAL A 14 -8.48 -12.15 10.91
C VAL A 14 -8.23 -10.65 11.03
N THR A 15 -7.71 -10.22 12.18
CA THR A 15 -7.29 -8.82 12.37
C THR A 15 -5.89 -8.62 11.80
N TYR A 16 -5.78 -7.68 10.86
CA TYR A 16 -4.53 -7.22 10.29
C TYR A 16 -4.21 -5.84 10.83
N ALA A 17 -2.97 -5.65 11.28
CA ALA A 17 -2.41 -4.34 11.55
C ALA A 17 -1.65 -3.85 10.32
N TRP A 18 -1.69 -2.55 10.06
CA TRP A 18 -1.02 -1.94 8.93
C TRP A 18 -0.61 -0.50 9.21
N HIS A 19 0.36 -0.02 8.46
CA HIS A 19 0.68 1.40 8.38
C HIS A 19 1.16 1.73 6.96
N ARG A 20 1.21 3.03 6.69
CA ARG A 20 1.78 3.57 5.45
C ARG A 20 3.01 4.40 5.74
N ALA A 21 3.89 4.52 4.77
CA ALA A 21 5.02 5.44 4.82
C ALA A 21 5.25 6.01 3.43
N HIS A 22 5.51 7.32 3.39
CA HIS A 22 5.99 7.99 2.20
C HIS A 22 7.50 8.18 2.30
N THR A 23 8.23 7.78 1.27
CA THR A 23 9.69 7.93 1.19
C THR A 23 10.10 8.45 -0.18
N HIS A 24 11.31 9.00 -0.27
CA HIS A 24 11.91 9.38 -1.54
C HIS A 24 13.12 8.50 -1.81
N VAL A 25 13.25 8.06 -3.06
CA VAL A 25 14.41 7.32 -3.55
C VAL A 25 15.01 8.06 -4.74
N GLU A 26 16.32 7.92 -4.96
CA GLU A 26 16.96 8.44 -6.17
C GLU A 26 17.00 7.35 -7.24
N VAL A 27 16.51 7.68 -8.43
CA VAL A 27 16.54 6.81 -9.61
C VAL A 27 17.06 7.64 -10.76
N ASN A 28 18.21 7.25 -11.33
CA ASN A 28 18.86 7.95 -12.44
C ASN A 28 19.10 9.45 -12.19
N GLY A 29 19.48 9.81 -10.95
CA GLY A 29 19.72 11.21 -10.55
C GLY A 29 18.44 12.03 -10.30
N GLU A 30 17.27 11.41 -10.38
CA GLU A 30 16.00 12.05 -10.08
C GLU A 30 15.38 11.52 -8.79
N ARG A 31 14.90 12.43 -7.94
CA ARG A 31 14.16 12.09 -6.73
C ARG A 31 12.75 11.62 -7.10
N ARG A 32 12.43 10.37 -6.76
CA ARG A 32 11.12 9.73 -7.01
C ARG A 32 10.43 9.41 -5.69
N CYS A 33 9.11 9.62 -5.64
CA CYS A 33 8.30 9.26 -4.49
C CYS A 33 8.01 7.76 -4.48
N VAL A 34 7.93 7.20 -3.27
CA VAL A 34 7.52 5.81 -3.03
C VAL A 34 6.52 5.80 -1.89
N GLU A 35 5.29 5.39 -2.20
CA GLU A 35 4.30 5.05 -1.18
C GLU A 35 4.51 3.59 -0.77
N ARG A 36 4.64 3.33 0.52
CA ARG A 36 4.77 1.98 1.06
C ARG A 36 3.61 1.67 1.98
N VAL A 37 2.95 0.54 1.76
CA VAL A 37 2.02 -0.07 2.71
C VAL A 37 2.69 -1.29 3.33
N SER A 38 2.68 -1.37 4.65
CA SER A 38 3.09 -2.57 5.39
C SER A 38 1.91 -3.12 6.17
N ALA A 39 1.69 -4.43 6.10
CA ALA A 39 0.61 -5.10 6.81
C ALA A 39 1.07 -6.44 7.41
N TRP A 40 0.48 -6.84 8.52
CA TRP A 40 0.79 -8.10 9.22
C TRP A 40 -0.42 -8.55 10.05
N ILE A 41 -0.45 -9.81 10.47
CA ILE A 41 -1.48 -10.28 11.43
C ILE A 41 -1.24 -9.58 12.76
N GLU A 42 -2.26 -9.01 13.38
CA GLU A 42 -2.11 -8.36 14.68
C GLU A 42 -1.49 -9.33 15.71
N GLY A 43 -0.45 -8.87 16.42
CA GLY A 43 0.34 -9.71 17.32
C GLY A 43 1.47 -10.51 16.67
N SER A 44 1.59 -10.57 15.33
CA SER A 44 2.66 -11.29 14.64
C SER A 44 3.23 -10.53 13.44
N ARG A 45 4.47 -10.04 13.56
CA ARG A 45 5.18 -9.30 12.49
C ARG A 45 6.07 -10.16 11.59
N GLY A 46 6.29 -11.43 11.93
CA GLY A 46 7.29 -12.30 11.26
C GLY A 46 7.04 -12.55 9.78
N ALA A 47 5.79 -12.38 9.32
CA ALA A 47 5.38 -12.64 7.94
C ALA A 47 4.65 -11.44 7.33
N SER A 48 5.30 -10.27 7.38
CA SER A 48 4.71 -9.03 6.91
C SER A 48 4.55 -9.00 5.38
N LEU A 49 3.49 -8.33 4.92
CA LEU A 49 3.33 -7.84 3.57
C LEU A 49 3.97 -6.46 3.46
N ILE A 50 4.77 -6.24 2.42
CA ILE A 50 5.32 -4.94 2.05
C ILE A 50 4.95 -4.67 0.59
N VAL A 51 4.18 -3.61 0.35
CA VAL A 51 3.82 -3.16 -1.00
C VAL A 51 4.40 -1.78 -1.22
N ARG A 52 5.19 -1.60 -2.27
CA ARG A 52 5.70 -0.30 -2.70
C ARG A 52 5.03 0.13 -4.00
N LEU A 53 4.77 1.43 -4.10
CA LEU A 53 4.22 2.07 -5.28
C LEU A 53 5.18 3.18 -5.69
N HIS A 54 6.06 2.87 -6.63
CA HIS A 54 7.07 3.80 -7.13
C HIS A 54 6.46 4.73 -8.17
N GLN A 55 6.61 6.03 -7.96
CA GLN A 55 6.18 7.02 -8.94
C GLN A 55 6.78 6.73 -10.32
N GLY A 56 5.92 6.53 -11.32
CA GLY A 56 6.30 6.25 -12.71
C GLY A 56 6.27 4.76 -13.11
N GLN A 57 6.09 3.82 -12.19
CA GLN A 57 6.01 2.38 -12.49
C GLN A 57 4.55 1.88 -12.62
N GLY A 58 3.71 2.60 -13.37
CA GLY A 58 2.29 2.23 -13.55
C GLY A 58 1.29 3.21 -12.92
N GLY A 59 1.78 4.19 -12.16
CA GLY A 59 1.00 5.31 -11.67
C GLY A 59 1.84 6.45 -11.11
N HIS A 60 1.17 7.48 -10.62
CA HIS A 60 1.78 8.64 -9.98
C HIS A 60 1.38 8.70 -8.50
N THR A 61 2.31 9.03 -7.63
CA THR A 61 1.97 9.40 -6.25
C THR A 61 1.39 10.80 -6.25
N ALA A 62 0.28 11.02 -5.54
CA ALA A 62 -0.38 12.33 -5.45
C ALA A 62 0.24 13.23 -4.35
N ALA A 63 1.19 12.71 -3.57
CA ALA A 63 1.87 13.45 -2.52
C ALA A 63 2.70 14.62 -3.11
N GLY A 64 2.46 15.83 -2.60
CA GLY A 64 3.35 16.99 -2.78
C GLY A 64 3.25 17.76 -4.11
N SER A 65 2.39 17.37 -5.05
CA SER A 65 2.37 17.96 -6.40
C SER A 65 1.35 19.08 -6.63
N GLY A 66 0.69 19.61 -5.58
CA GLY A 66 -0.20 20.76 -5.70
C GLY A 66 -1.54 20.48 -6.40
N TRP A 67 -1.83 19.24 -6.78
CA TRP A 67 -3.05 18.83 -7.48
C TRP A 67 -4.27 18.55 -6.56
N GLY A 68 -4.23 18.99 -5.29
CA GLY A 68 -5.29 18.70 -4.33
C GLY A 68 -5.36 17.23 -3.87
N GLY A 69 -4.32 16.44 -4.14
CA GLY A 69 -4.22 15.05 -3.71
C GLY A 69 -3.95 14.92 -2.22
N PHE A 70 -4.50 13.88 -1.60
CA PHE A 70 -4.26 13.57 -0.19
C PHE A 70 -2.87 12.97 0.02
N ASP A 71 -2.28 13.18 1.20
CA ASP A 71 -1.08 12.45 1.62
C ASP A 71 -1.30 10.94 1.42
N GLY A 72 -0.40 10.30 0.66
CA GLY A 72 -0.42 8.95 0.09
C GLY A 72 -1.67 8.54 -0.71
N GLY A 73 -2.24 9.49 -1.44
CA GLY A 73 -3.01 9.18 -2.64
C GLY A 73 -2.08 8.65 -3.74
N VAL A 74 -2.58 7.70 -4.54
CA VAL A 74 -1.91 7.20 -5.75
C VAL A 74 -2.89 7.23 -6.92
N LEU A 75 -2.39 7.62 -8.08
CA LEU A 75 -3.14 7.82 -9.32
C LEU A 75 -2.72 6.78 -10.35
N MET A 76 -3.71 6.10 -10.95
CA MET A 76 -3.51 5.20 -12.09
C MET A 76 -4.49 5.58 -13.19
N GLY A 77 -3.98 6.19 -14.27
CA GLY A 77 -4.84 6.77 -15.31
C GLY A 77 -5.80 7.80 -14.71
N ARG A 78 -7.12 7.51 -14.74
CA ARG A 78 -8.17 8.36 -14.13
C ARG A 78 -8.59 7.94 -12.73
N ALA A 79 -8.10 6.80 -12.24
CA ALA A 79 -8.47 6.29 -10.92
C ALA A 79 -7.55 6.85 -9.83
N GLU A 80 -8.15 7.24 -8.71
CA GLU A 80 -7.45 7.67 -7.50
C GLU A 80 -7.69 6.65 -6.38
N TYR A 81 -6.63 6.33 -5.64
CA TYR A 81 -6.68 5.42 -4.49
C TYR A 81 -6.05 6.13 -3.29
N ASN A 82 -6.77 6.12 -2.16
CA ASN A 82 -6.26 6.70 -0.93
C ASN A 82 -5.78 5.59 0.01
N LEU A 83 -4.46 5.47 0.19
CA LEU A 83 -3.85 4.43 1.04
C LEU A 83 -4.09 4.66 2.54
N ASN A 84 -4.80 5.73 2.95
CA ASN A 84 -5.33 5.86 4.31
C ASN A 84 -6.66 5.11 4.50
N ARG A 85 -7.35 4.75 3.42
CA ARG A 85 -8.69 4.14 3.50
C ARG A 85 -8.55 2.65 3.82
N PRO A 86 -9.20 2.14 4.89
CA PRO A 86 -9.20 0.72 5.22
C PRO A 86 -9.67 -0.16 4.06
N ALA A 87 -10.65 0.30 3.26
CA ALA A 87 -11.14 -0.45 2.11
C ALA A 87 -10.07 -0.70 1.02
N VAL A 88 -9.22 0.30 0.75
CA VAL A 88 -8.12 0.18 -0.22
C VAL A 88 -7.06 -0.78 0.29
N VAL A 89 -6.70 -0.67 1.58
CA VAL A 89 -5.73 -1.57 2.21
C VAL A 89 -6.27 -3.00 2.30
N ALA A 90 -7.57 -3.16 2.55
CA ALA A 90 -8.20 -4.48 2.56
C ALA A 90 -8.15 -5.13 1.17
N ALA A 91 -8.36 -4.36 0.10
CA ALA A 91 -8.21 -4.83 -1.26
C ALA A 91 -6.76 -5.28 -1.57
N LEU A 92 -5.75 -4.52 -1.11
CA LEU A 92 -4.34 -4.90 -1.21
C LEU A 92 -4.05 -6.23 -0.48
N ILE A 93 -4.52 -6.37 0.76
CA ILE A 93 -4.34 -7.59 1.55
C ILE A 93 -4.98 -8.79 0.85
N ARG A 94 -6.24 -8.66 0.40
CA ARG A 94 -6.93 -9.75 -0.34
C ARG A 94 -6.18 -10.15 -1.60
N ALA A 95 -5.69 -9.17 -2.38
CA ALA A 95 -4.92 -9.44 -3.59
C ALA A 95 -3.55 -10.07 -3.31
N ALA A 96 -2.90 -9.72 -2.19
CA ALA A 96 -1.65 -10.33 -1.75
C ALA A 96 -1.85 -11.77 -1.27
N LEU A 97 -2.91 -12.05 -0.51
CA LEU A 97 -3.29 -13.41 -0.09
C LEU A 97 -3.51 -14.31 -1.32
N ALA A 98 -4.24 -13.82 -2.33
CA ALA A 98 -4.46 -14.53 -3.59
C ALA A 98 -3.16 -14.77 -4.39
N ARG A 99 -2.13 -13.94 -4.19
CA ARG A 99 -0.80 -14.07 -4.80
C ARG A 99 0.19 -14.91 -3.97
N GLY A 100 -0.27 -15.51 -2.88
CA GLY A 100 0.53 -16.44 -2.08
C GLY A 100 1.18 -15.85 -0.84
N TRP A 101 0.82 -14.62 -0.43
CA TRP A 101 1.14 -14.17 0.93
C TRP A 101 0.43 -15.07 1.94
N ALA A 102 1.18 -15.76 2.79
CA ALA A 102 0.64 -16.72 3.76
C ALA A 102 1.16 -16.38 5.17
N PRO A 103 0.63 -15.32 5.80
CA PRO A 103 1.16 -14.81 7.06
C PRO A 103 1.00 -15.78 8.24
N ARG A 104 0.00 -16.67 8.19
CA ARG A 104 -0.19 -17.74 9.18
C ARG A 104 0.86 -18.85 9.10
N GLU A 105 1.48 -19.01 7.94
CA GLU A 105 2.54 -20.01 7.69
C GLU A 105 3.94 -19.40 7.85
N GLY A 106 4.04 -18.15 8.32
CA GLY A 106 5.33 -17.47 8.43
C GLY A 106 5.88 -16.91 7.11
N ARG A 107 5.13 -16.97 6.01
CA ARG A 107 5.59 -16.52 4.69
C ARG A 107 5.21 -15.07 4.44
N GLY A 108 6.20 -14.17 4.51
CA GLY A 108 6.05 -12.76 4.10
C GLY A 108 5.97 -12.59 2.58
N LEU A 109 5.57 -11.41 2.13
CA LEU A 109 5.54 -11.06 0.70
C LEU A 109 5.96 -9.60 0.49
N GLU A 110 6.85 -9.37 -0.47
CA GLU A 110 7.32 -8.05 -0.85
C GLU A 110 7.01 -7.81 -2.33
N ILE A 111 6.42 -6.65 -2.62
CA ILE A 111 5.95 -6.28 -3.95
C ILE A 111 6.44 -4.88 -4.26
N ASP A 112 7.36 -4.76 -5.21
CA ASP A 112 7.95 -3.46 -5.59
C ASP A 112 7.13 -2.69 -6.62
N ASP A 113 6.30 -3.36 -7.43
CA ASP A 113 5.25 -2.72 -8.23
C ASP A 113 3.85 -3.11 -7.73
N GLY A 114 3.36 -2.34 -6.75
CA GLY A 114 2.05 -2.52 -6.14
C GLY A 114 0.87 -2.01 -6.96
N PHE A 115 1.08 -1.32 -8.09
CA PHE A 115 -0.02 -0.74 -8.87
C PHE A 115 -0.93 -1.81 -9.46
N ALA A 116 -0.36 -2.91 -9.96
CA ALA A 116 -1.12 -4.06 -10.45
C ALA A 116 -1.98 -4.74 -9.36
N LEU A 117 -1.60 -4.61 -8.09
CA LEU A 117 -2.36 -5.13 -6.96
C LEU A 117 -3.62 -4.29 -6.68
N LEU A 118 -3.53 -2.97 -6.80
CA LEU A 118 -4.65 -2.06 -6.62
C LEU A 118 -5.75 -2.28 -7.67
N VAL A 119 -5.35 -2.52 -8.93
CA VAL A 119 -6.31 -2.86 -10.00
C VAL A 119 -6.99 -4.20 -9.72
N ALA A 120 -6.23 -5.23 -9.34
CA ALA A 120 -6.76 -6.56 -9.03
C ALA A 120 -7.72 -6.54 -7.83
N GLY A 121 -7.47 -5.67 -6.84
CA GLY A 121 -8.30 -5.53 -5.65
C GLY A 121 -9.63 -4.79 -5.86
N ARG A 122 -9.87 -4.16 -7.03
CA ARG A 122 -11.13 -3.49 -7.43
C ARG A 122 -11.79 -2.59 -6.37
N ALA A 123 -11.01 -1.80 -5.63
CA ALA A 123 -11.56 -0.77 -4.74
C ALA A 123 -11.17 0.64 -5.23
N PRO A 124 -11.81 1.20 -6.28
CA PRO A 124 -11.70 2.63 -6.52
C PRO A 124 -12.43 3.38 -5.40
N THR A 125 -11.74 4.32 -4.76
CA THR A 125 -12.39 5.27 -3.86
C THR A 125 -12.22 6.65 -4.48
N GLY A 126 -13.15 7.00 -5.37
CA GLY A 126 -13.26 8.37 -5.88
C GLY A 126 -13.77 9.31 -4.78
N ARG A 127 -13.25 10.54 -4.81
CA ARG A 127 -13.55 11.76 -4.04
C ARG A 127 -14.47 11.63 -2.82
#